data_AF-A0A2T9Y283-F1
#
_entry.id   AF-A0A2T9Y283-F1
#
_cell.length_a   1.000
_cell.length_b   1.000
_cell.length_c   1.000
_cell.angle_alpha   90.00
_cell.angle_beta   90.00
_cell.angle_gamma   90.00
#
_symmetry.space_group_name_H-M   'P 1'
#
loop_
_entity.id
_entity.type
_entity.pdbx_description
1 polymer ?
#
loop_
_entity_poly.entity_id
_entity_poly.type
_entity_poly.pdbx_seq_one_letter_code
_entity_poly.pdbx_strand_id
1 'polypeptide(L)'
;MEQRCPICSGGTYSEHIRLTDWLCQQFWQRAGPGLSGLTCMAFGAEKLLLTDANLEVLNLCKENAKINSKFSNDVKVQLLDWLYPDQLQAVPEVYDVIIGSDLVYDPDIIPNLINVLESLLTDTKQIAYITSTVRKSETFNTFIELLEKSPFLSFSTMDISEITPTVVHSFEQRPVVKLNIIAKKELDSV
;
A
#
# COMPACT_ATOMS: atom_id res chain seq x y z
N MET A 1 -7.94 27.68 24.41
CA MET A 1 -8.65 26.38 24.49
C MET A 1 -8.52 25.73 23.13
N GLU A 2 -7.71 24.69 23.01
CA GLU A 2 -7.61 23.93 21.76
C GLU A 2 -8.97 23.27 21.47
N GLN A 3 -9.50 23.52 20.28
CA GLN A 3 -10.76 22.92 19.88
C GLN A 3 -10.51 21.43 19.59
N ARG A 4 -11.26 20.56 20.29
CA ARG A 4 -11.36 19.15 19.92
C ARG A 4 -11.82 19.07 18.48
N CYS A 5 -11.23 18.15 17.72
CA CYS A 5 -11.59 17.92 16.33
C CYS A 5 -13.10 17.64 16.29
N PRO A 6 -13.91 18.50 15.63
CA PRO A 6 -15.36 18.35 15.60
C PRO A 6 -15.81 17.14 14.77
N ILE A 7 -14.87 16.40 14.20
CA ILE A 7 -15.08 15.32 13.22
C ILE A 7 -14.88 13.95 13.89
N CYS A 8 -13.78 13.74 14.60
CA CYS A 8 -13.48 12.45 15.24
C CYS A 8 -13.73 12.43 16.75
N SER A 9 -13.94 13.60 17.37
CA SER A 9 -14.09 13.80 18.83
C SER A 9 -12.93 13.30 19.71
N GLY A 10 -11.93 12.59 19.15
CA GLY A 10 -10.88 11.87 19.88
C GLY A 10 -9.49 12.51 19.84
N GLY A 11 -9.25 13.52 19.00
CA GLY A 11 -7.99 14.28 18.93
C GLY A 11 -8.25 15.77 18.73
N THR A 12 -7.24 16.63 18.91
CA THR A 12 -7.32 18.07 18.64
C THR A 12 -6.93 18.39 17.19
N TYR A 13 -7.40 19.52 16.66
CA TYR A 13 -7.05 19.96 15.30
C TYR A 13 -5.52 20.13 15.11
N SER A 14 -4.81 20.53 16.17
CA SER A 14 -3.35 20.64 16.19
C SER A 14 -2.63 19.29 16.13
N GLU A 15 -3.19 18.22 16.69
CA GLU A 15 -2.62 16.86 16.60
C GLU A 15 -2.67 16.31 15.16
N HIS A 16 -3.75 16.59 14.41
CA HIS A 16 -3.86 16.19 13.01
C HIS A 16 -2.92 16.95 12.08
N ILE A 17 -2.81 18.28 12.26
CA ILE A 17 -1.83 19.07 11.50
C ILE A 17 -0.41 18.64 11.83
N ARG A 18 -0.11 18.33 13.10
CA ARG A 18 1.21 17.80 13.48
C ARG A 18 1.49 16.44 12.87
N LEU A 19 0.50 15.55 12.75
CA LEU A 19 0.68 14.27 12.05
C LEU A 19 0.99 14.51 10.57
N THR A 20 0.24 15.39 9.90
CA THR A 20 0.47 15.73 8.49
C THR A 20 1.81 16.44 8.27
N ASP A 21 2.19 17.40 9.11
CA ASP A 21 3.48 18.09 9.07
C ASP A 21 4.64 17.13 9.42
N TRP A 22 4.44 16.23 10.39
CA TRP A 22 5.42 15.20 10.75
C TRP A 22 5.64 14.20 9.61
N LEU A 23 4.55 13.77 8.95
CA LEU A 23 4.62 12.96 7.74
C LEU A 23 5.41 13.72 6.67
N CYS A 24 5.04 14.95 6.33
CA CYS A 24 5.73 15.77 5.32
C CYS A 24 7.23 16.02 5.63
N GLN A 25 7.62 16.16 6.90
CA GLN A 25 9.00 16.51 7.29
C GLN A 25 9.97 15.30 7.35
N GLN A 26 9.49 14.06 7.25
CA GLN A 26 10.32 12.82 7.34
C GLN A 26 10.32 11.97 6.04
N PHE A 27 9.67 12.47 4.99
CA PHE A 27 8.86 11.62 4.11
C PHE A 27 9.56 10.77 3.04
N TRP A 28 10.83 11.00 2.68
CA TRP A 28 11.39 10.34 1.48
C TRP A 28 12.51 9.32 1.73
N GLN A 29 13.14 9.30 2.90
CA GLN A 29 14.19 8.32 3.21
C GLN A 29 13.99 7.57 4.54
N ARG A 30 13.04 8.00 5.39
CA ARG A 30 12.77 7.39 6.71
C ARG A 30 11.31 7.05 6.98
N ALA A 31 10.38 7.46 6.14
CA ALA A 31 8.97 7.04 6.23
C ALA A 31 8.80 5.52 6.09
N GLY A 32 9.78 4.87 5.43
CA GLY A 32 10.11 3.46 5.60
C GLY A 32 8.91 2.52 5.46
N PRO A 33 9.00 1.32 6.02
CA PRO A 33 8.01 0.28 5.77
C PRO A 33 6.76 0.45 6.65
N GLY A 34 5.62 0.15 6.04
CA GLY A 34 4.31 0.11 6.71
C GLY A 34 3.51 1.41 6.72
N LEU A 35 4.00 2.52 6.16
CA LEU A 35 3.27 3.79 6.12
C LEU A 35 1.90 3.68 5.42
N SER A 36 1.86 3.07 4.23
CA SER A 36 0.61 2.91 3.46
C SER A 36 -0.43 2.13 4.25
N GLY A 37 -0.02 1.00 4.84
CA GLY A 37 -0.87 0.18 5.68
C GLY A 37 -1.37 0.89 6.94
N LEU A 38 -0.48 1.56 7.68
CA LEU A 38 -0.85 2.33 8.88
C LEU A 38 -1.78 3.49 8.55
N THR A 39 -1.63 4.09 7.38
CA THR A 39 -2.58 5.09 6.87
C THR A 39 -3.96 4.47 6.69
N CYS A 40 -4.07 3.28 6.08
CA CYS A 40 -5.36 2.58 5.96
C CYS A 40 -6.02 2.34 7.32
N MET A 41 -5.26 1.96 8.36
CA MET A 41 -5.79 1.83 9.72
C MET A 41 -6.35 3.16 10.24
N ALA A 42 -5.66 4.28 9.99
CA ALA A 42 -6.14 5.60 10.36
C ALA A 42 -7.44 6.01 9.63
N PHE A 43 -7.69 5.45 8.45
CA PHE A 43 -8.92 5.65 7.66
C PHE A 43 -10.00 4.59 7.91
N GLY A 44 -9.82 3.71 8.91
CA GLY A 44 -10.85 2.79 9.37
C GLY A 44 -10.71 1.34 8.87
N ALA A 45 -9.55 0.94 8.35
CA ALA A 45 -9.28 -0.49 8.16
C ALA A 45 -9.33 -1.23 9.52
N GLU A 46 -9.97 -2.40 9.53
CA GLU A 46 -10.15 -3.18 10.77
C GLU A 46 -8.93 -4.01 11.12
N LYS A 47 -8.17 -4.48 10.11
CA LYS A 47 -6.99 -5.32 10.27
C LYS A 47 -5.94 -4.92 9.24
N LEU A 48 -4.67 -5.02 9.65
CA LEU A 48 -3.52 -4.78 8.79
C LEU A 48 -2.50 -5.90 8.93
N LEU A 49 -2.00 -6.37 7.79
CA LEU A 49 -0.80 -7.20 7.70
C LEU A 49 0.27 -6.46 6.91
N LEU A 50 1.41 -6.24 7.56
CA LEU A 50 2.60 -5.71 6.93
C LEU A 50 3.55 -6.86 6.62
N THR A 51 4.00 -6.92 5.37
CA THR A 51 4.89 -7.98 4.90
C THR A 51 6.09 -7.42 4.16
N ASP A 52 7.22 -8.11 4.27
CA ASP A 52 8.46 -7.83 3.57
C ASP A 52 9.37 -9.07 3.61
N ALA A 53 10.33 -9.18 2.69
CA ALA A 53 11.34 -10.24 2.70
C ALA A 53 12.51 -9.94 3.66
N ASN A 54 12.71 -8.67 4.02
CA ASN A 54 13.82 -8.23 4.88
C ASN A 54 13.40 -8.09 6.35
N LEU A 55 14.05 -8.86 7.23
CA LEU A 55 13.78 -8.85 8.67
C LEU A 55 14.00 -7.49 9.36
N GLU A 56 14.96 -6.70 8.89
CA GLU A 56 15.21 -5.35 9.44
C GLU A 56 14.04 -4.41 9.11
N VAL A 57 13.51 -4.53 7.90
CA VAL A 57 12.33 -3.78 7.44
C VAL A 57 11.09 -4.18 8.26
N LEU A 58 10.90 -5.47 8.52
CA LEU A 58 9.84 -5.95 9.41
C LEU A 58 10.00 -5.44 10.85
N ASN A 59 11.23 -5.32 11.36
CA ASN A 59 11.46 -4.76 12.68
C ASN A 59 11.04 -3.28 12.73
N LEU A 60 11.36 -2.50 11.69
CA LEU A 60 10.89 -1.12 11.57
C LEU A 60 9.36 -1.04 11.48
N CYS A 61 8.68 -1.93 10.74
CA CYS A 61 7.22 -2.02 10.74
C CYS A 61 6.64 -2.21 12.15
N LYS A 62 7.25 -3.10 12.95
CA LYS A 62 6.81 -3.35 14.33
C LYS A 62 6.98 -2.11 15.21
N GLU A 63 8.10 -1.41 15.10
CA GLU A 63 8.33 -0.18 15.86
C GLU A 63 7.35 0.93 15.42
N ASN A 64 7.13 1.09 14.11
CA ASN A 64 6.16 2.04 13.56
C ASN A 64 4.74 1.74 14.04
N ALA A 65 4.34 0.47 14.08
CA ALA A 65 3.03 0.06 14.60
C ALA A 65 2.88 0.35 16.10
N LYS A 66 3.95 0.14 16.90
CA LYS A 66 3.96 0.46 18.34
C LYS A 66 3.80 1.95 18.61
N ILE A 67 4.48 2.80 17.82
CA ILE A 67 4.34 4.26 17.92
C ILE A 67 2.90 4.68 17.62
N ASN A 68 2.25 3.99 16.68
CA ASN A 68 0.84 4.18 16.32
C ASN A 68 -0.09 3.28 17.17
N SER A 69 0.14 3.24 18.48
CA SER A 69 -0.48 2.30 19.45
C SER A 69 -2.01 2.25 19.43
N LYS A 70 -2.68 3.28 18.93
CA LYS A 70 -4.13 3.28 18.71
C LYS A 70 -4.62 2.11 17.85
N PHE A 71 -3.77 1.60 16.95
CA PHE A 71 -4.09 0.54 16.01
C PHE A 71 -3.33 -0.76 16.29
N SER A 72 -2.46 -0.81 17.31
CA SER A 72 -1.42 -1.84 17.41
C SER A 72 -1.92 -3.27 17.57
N ASN A 73 -3.13 -3.47 18.13
CA ASN A 73 -3.68 -4.83 18.32
C ASN A 73 -4.11 -5.48 17.00
N ASP A 74 -4.41 -4.67 16.00
CA ASP A 74 -4.94 -5.11 14.71
C ASP A 74 -3.88 -5.04 13.59
N VAL A 75 -2.64 -4.68 13.95
CA VAL A 75 -1.49 -4.67 13.05
C VAL A 75 -0.61 -5.89 13.31
N LYS A 76 -0.53 -6.77 12.31
CA LYS A 76 0.40 -7.92 12.27
C LYS A 76 1.57 -7.60 11.35
N VAL A 77 2.71 -8.20 11.64
CA VAL A 77 3.92 -8.10 10.81
C VAL A 77 4.47 -9.49 10.56
N GLN A 78 4.67 -9.84 9.30
CA GLN A 78 5.02 -11.20 8.87
C GLN A 78 6.09 -11.17 7.77
N LEU A 79 7.00 -12.13 7.81
CA LEU A 79 7.92 -12.38 6.70
C LEU A 79 7.14 -12.95 5.51
N LEU A 80 7.26 -12.31 4.36
CA LEU A 80 6.77 -12.84 3.10
C LEU A 80 7.77 -12.52 2.01
N ASP A 81 8.55 -13.53 1.64
CA ASP A 81 9.41 -13.50 0.48
C ASP A 81 8.73 -14.26 -0.66
N TRP A 82 8.45 -13.54 -1.74
CA TRP A 82 7.72 -14.04 -2.91
C TRP A 82 8.45 -15.17 -3.62
N LEU A 83 9.75 -15.34 -3.39
CA LEU A 83 10.54 -16.47 -3.90
C LEU A 83 10.15 -17.81 -3.24
N TYR A 84 9.41 -17.78 -2.13
CA TYR A 84 9.04 -18.97 -1.35
C TYR A 84 7.51 -19.10 -1.26
N PRO A 85 6.86 -19.80 -2.21
CA PRO A 85 5.39 -19.94 -2.26
C PRO A 85 4.76 -20.49 -0.98
N ASP A 86 5.46 -21.34 -0.23
CA ASP A 86 4.97 -21.90 1.04
C ASP A 86 4.68 -20.81 2.08
N GLN A 87 5.36 -19.65 2.00
CA GLN A 87 5.11 -18.52 2.90
C GLN A 87 3.75 -17.83 2.63
N LEU A 88 3.21 -17.95 1.42
CA LEU A 88 1.87 -17.43 1.09
C LEU A 88 0.78 -18.22 1.80
N GLN A 89 0.95 -19.54 1.95
CA GLN A 89 0.02 -20.38 2.69
C GLN A 89 -0.03 -20.05 4.18
N ALA A 90 1.02 -19.40 4.69
CA ALA A 90 1.09 -18.93 6.07
C ALA A 90 0.43 -17.55 6.28
N VAL A 91 -0.13 -16.93 5.23
CA VAL A 91 -0.93 -15.70 5.40
C VAL A 91 -2.20 -16.07 6.17
N PRO A 92 -2.41 -15.50 7.37
CA PRO A 92 -3.34 -16.08 8.36
C PRO A 92 -4.82 -15.87 8.02
N GLU A 93 -5.11 -14.89 7.16
CA GLU A 93 -6.45 -14.38 6.91
C GLU A 93 -6.55 -13.88 5.46
N VAL A 94 -7.78 -13.80 4.95
CA VAL A 94 -8.06 -13.15 3.65
C VAL A 94 -8.14 -11.65 3.87
N TYR A 95 -7.51 -10.87 2.98
CA TYR A 95 -7.51 -9.41 3.04
C TYR A 95 -8.26 -8.83 1.83
N ASP A 96 -9.19 -7.92 2.08
CA ASP A 96 -10.00 -7.29 1.01
C ASP A 96 -9.15 -6.37 0.10
N VAL A 97 -8.11 -5.76 0.67
CA VAL A 97 -7.26 -4.79 -0.02
C VAL A 97 -5.80 -5.17 0.15
N ILE A 98 -5.08 -5.27 -0.97
CA ILE A 98 -3.63 -5.43 -1.04
C ILE A 98 -3.04 -4.12 -1.51
N ILE A 99 -1.95 -3.65 -0.88
CA ILE A 99 -1.27 -2.42 -1.28
C ILE A 99 0.22 -2.70 -1.45
N GLY A 100 0.73 -2.39 -2.63
CA GLY A 100 2.14 -2.49 -2.97
C GLY A 100 2.65 -1.16 -3.49
N SER A 101 3.76 -0.68 -2.96
CA SER A 101 4.41 0.55 -3.44
C SER A 101 5.83 0.25 -3.90
N ASP A 102 6.15 0.68 -5.12
CA ASP A 102 7.45 0.53 -5.77
C ASP A 102 7.93 -0.93 -5.81
N LEU A 103 7.03 -1.86 -6.17
CA LEU A 103 7.32 -3.31 -6.22
C LEU A 103 7.89 -3.76 -7.58
N VAL A 104 7.78 -2.93 -8.62
CA VAL A 104 8.12 -3.28 -10.01
C VAL A 104 9.49 -2.69 -10.36
N TYR A 105 10.55 -3.18 -9.72
CA TYR A 105 11.90 -2.65 -9.86
C TYR A 105 12.91 -3.64 -10.45
N ASP A 106 12.68 -4.95 -10.29
CA ASP A 106 13.55 -6.02 -10.76
C ASP A 106 12.73 -6.98 -11.64
N PRO A 107 13.10 -7.21 -12.91
CA PRO A 107 12.36 -8.13 -13.78
C PRO A 107 12.29 -9.56 -13.24
N ASP A 108 13.28 -10.02 -12.49
CA ASP A 108 13.37 -11.42 -12.03
C ASP A 108 12.34 -11.73 -10.94
N ILE A 109 11.88 -10.72 -10.19
CA ILE A 109 10.86 -10.90 -9.14
C ILE A 109 9.43 -10.74 -9.66
N ILE A 110 9.23 -10.20 -10.87
CA ILE A 110 7.90 -9.92 -11.42
C ILE A 110 7.03 -11.18 -11.52
N PRO A 111 7.51 -12.33 -12.05
CA PRO A 111 6.69 -13.54 -12.12
C PRO A 111 6.19 -13.97 -10.73
N ASN A 112 7.03 -13.81 -9.71
CA ASN A 112 6.67 -14.17 -8.35
C ASN A 112 5.65 -13.20 -7.76
N LEU A 113 5.78 -11.90 -8.02
CA LEU A 113 4.77 -10.91 -7.65
C LEU A 113 3.40 -11.25 -8.27
N ILE A 114 3.35 -11.67 -9.54
CA ILE A 114 2.11 -12.10 -10.19
C ILE A 114 1.52 -13.31 -9.46
N ASN A 115 2.33 -14.33 -9.17
CA ASN A 115 1.88 -15.51 -8.43
C ASN A 115 1.33 -15.16 -7.04
N VAL A 116 1.96 -14.21 -6.33
CA VAL A 116 1.47 -13.70 -5.05
C VAL A 116 0.09 -13.04 -5.23
N LEU A 117 -0.06 -12.17 -6.23
CA LEU A 117 -1.33 -11.50 -6.49
C LEU A 117 -2.44 -12.49 -6.84
N GLU A 118 -2.17 -13.48 -7.69
CA GLU A 118 -3.12 -14.55 -8.03
C GLU A 118 -3.50 -15.40 -6.81
N SER A 119 -2.55 -15.65 -5.92
CA SER A 119 -2.80 -16.45 -4.70
C SER A 119 -3.60 -15.70 -3.65
N LEU A 120 -3.45 -14.38 -3.56
CA LEU A 120 -4.12 -13.56 -2.56
C LEU A 120 -5.47 -13.01 -3.03
N LEU A 121 -5.64 -12.78 -4.34
CA LEU A 121 -6.87 -12.27 -4.96
C LEU A 121 -7.74 -13.42 -5.45
N THR A 122 -8.50 -13.99 -4.53
CA THR A 122 -9.34 -15.19 -4.76
C THR A 122 -10.84 -14.88 -4.88
N ASP A 123 -11.27 -13.68 -4.52
CA ASP A 123 -12.65 -13.22 -4.58
C ASP A 123 -12.76 -11.89 -5.36
N THR A 124 -13.85 -11.71 -6.11
CA THR A 124 -14.10 -10.51 -6.94
C THR A 124 -14.31 -9.22 -6.14
N LYS A 125 -14.48 -9.32 -4.82
CA LYS A 125 -14.52 -8.18 -3.90
C LYS A 125 -13.13 -7.68 -3.50
N GLN A 126 -12.09 -8.49 -3.71
CA GLN A 126 -10.73 -8.11 -3.36
C GLN A 126 -10.11 -7.21 -4.43
N ILE A 127 -9.19 -6.35 -4.01
CA ILE A 127 -8.49 -5.42 -4.90
C ILE A 127 -7.03 -5.23 -4.48
N ALA A 128 -6.14 -5.11 -5.46
CA ALA A 128 -4.74 -4.77 -5.21
C ALA A 128 -4.38 -3.41 -5.82
N TYR A 129 -3.90 -2.46 -5.01
CA TYR A 129 -3.34 -1.21 -5.50
C TYR A 129 -1.82 -1.33 -5.59
N ILE A 130 -1.29 -1.32 -6.82
CA ILE A 130 0.14 -1.33 -7.07
C ILE A 130 0.55 0.03 -7.63
N THR A 131 1.38 0.75 -6.89
CA THR A 131 1.99 2.01 -7.33
C THR A 131 3.44 1.76 -7.70
N SER A 132 3.91 2.36 -8.79
CA SER A 132 5.30 2.22 -9.22
C SER A 132 5.79 3.47 -9.94
N THR A 133 7.03 3.86 -9.65
CA THR A 133 7.73 4.85 -10.48
C THR A 133 8.30 4.11 -11.69
N VAL A 134 7.93 4.51 -12.89
CA VAL A 134 8.44 3.86 -14.11
C VAL A 134 9.84 4.41 -14.40
N ARG A 135 10.85 3.77 -13.81
CA ARG A 135 12.27 4.12 -14.00
C ARG A 135 12.90 3.42 -15.20
N LYS A 136 12.44 2.19 -15.46
CA LYS A 136 12.83 1.38 -16.62
C LYS A 136 11.55 0.88 -17.28
N SER A 137 11.31 1.33 -18.50
CA SER A 137 10.09 1.00 -19.23
C SER A 137 9.98 -0.50 -19.50
N GLU A 138 11.11 -1.18 -19.71
CA GLU A 138 11.17 -2.62 -19.96
C GLU A 138 10.67 -3.44 -18.77
N THR A 139 11.07 -3.07 -17.55
CA THR A 139 10.63 -3.75 -16.32
C THR A 139 9.13 -3.58 -16.13
N PHE A 140 8.61 -2.36 -16.31
CA PHE A 140 7.19 -2.09 -16.22
C PHE A 140 6.39 -2.83 -17.30
N ASN A 141 6.86 -2.82 -18.55
CA ASN A 141 6.21 -3.54 -19.65
C ASN A 141 6.17 -5.04 -19.38
N THR A 142 7.25 -5.61 -18.83
CA THR A 142 7.28 -7.03 -18.42
C THR A 142 6.17 -7.34 -17.40
N PHE A 143 5.93 -6.45 -16.43
CA PHE A 143 4.83 -6.60 -15.47
C PHE A 143 3.46 -6.54 -16.14
N ILE A 144 3.24 -5.59 -17.05
CA ILE A 144 1.98 -5.48 -17.80
C ILE A 144 1.74 -6.73 -18.65
N GLU A 145 2.75 -7.19 -19.40
CA GLU A 145 2.64 -8.39 -20.23
C GLU A 145 2.31 -9.65 -19.43
N LEU A 146 2.84 -9.79 -18.22
CA LEU A 146 2.51 -10.93 -17.35
C LEU A 146 1.12 -10.81 -16.74
N LEU A 147 0.66 -9.60 -16.41
CA LEU A 147 -0.74 -9.37 -16.00
C LEU A 147 -1.72 -9.71 -17.13
N GLU A 148 -1.44 -9.33 -18.38
CA GLU A 148 -2.29 -9.66 -19.55
C GLU A 148 -2.39 -11.17 -19.81
N LYS A 149 -1.36 -11.92 -19.44
CA LYS A 149 -1.33 -13.39 -19.59
C LYS A 149 -2.03 -14.11 -18.44
N SER A 150 -2.28 -13.44 -17.31
CA SER A 150 -2.99 -14.04 -16.19
C SER A 150 -4.46 -14.29 -16.57
N PRO A 151 -4.98 -15.52 -16.44
CA PRO A 151 -6.39 -15.78 -16.65
C PRO A 151 -7.26 -15.41 -15.43
N PHE A 152 -6.63 -15.07 -14.30
CA PHE A 152 -7.29 -14.83 -13.01
C PHE A 152 -7.39 -13.34 -12.68
N LEU A 153 -6.43 -12.54 -13.13
CA LEU A 153 -6.35 -11.12 -12.81
C LEU A 153 -6.88 -10.26 -13.96
N SER A 154 -7.83 -9.38 -13.66
CA SER A 154 -8.16 -8.24 -14.51
C SER A 154 -7.44 -7.00 -13.98
N PHE A 155 -6.93 -6.12 -14.84
CA PHE A 155 -6.24 -4.90 -14.41
C PHE A 155 -6.60 -3.65 -15.21
N SER A 156 -6.30 -2.47 -14.63
CA SER A 156 -6.34 -1.19 -15.33
C SER A 156 -5.24 -0.26 -14.81
N THR A 157 -4.76 0.62 -15.68
CA THR A 157 -3.66 1.56 -15.42
C THR A 157 -4.12 3.01 -15.50
N MET A 158 -3.41 3.86 -14.78
CA MET A 158 -3.63 5.30 -14.65
C MET A 158 -2.28 5.98 -14.38
N ASP A 159 -2.02 7.12 -15.02
CA ASP A 159 -0.86 7.93 -14.65
C ASP A 159 -1.20 8.82 -13.45
N ILE A 160 -0.25 9.03 -12.54
CA ILE A 160 -0.47 9.90 -11.37
C ILE A 160 -0.85 11.34 -11.76
N SER A 161 -0.41 11.81 -12.93
CA SER A 161 -0.75 13.13 -13.46
C SER A 161 -2.22 13.26 -13.86
N GLU A 162 -2.90 12.13 -14.10
CA GLU A 162 -4.34 12.08 -14.40
C GLU A 162 -5.19 12.16 -13.12
N ILE A 163 -4.56 12.00 -11.95
CA ILE A 163 -5.22 12.12 -10.67
C ILE A 163 -5.36 13.59 -10.32
N THR A 164 -6.60 14.05 -10.22
CA THR A 164 -6.87 15.32 -9.55
C THR A 164 -6.61 15.11 -8.05
N PRO A 165 -5.69 15.87 -7.42
CA PRO A 165 -5.44 15.75 -5.99
C PRO A 165 -6.75 15.90 -5.23
N THR A 166 -7.22 14.80 -4.65
CA THR A 166 -8.39 14.83 -3.79
C THR A 166 -7.88 15.18 -2.41
N VAL A 167 -8.07 16.45 -2.01
CA VAL A 167 -7.89 16.84 -0.61
C VAL A 167 -9.01 16.17 0.17
N VAL A 168 -8.67 15.09 0.89
CA VAL A 168 -9.63 14.34 1.67
C VAL A 168 -10.07 15.18 2.87
N HIS A 169 -11.24 15.81 2.73
CA HIS A 169 -12.08 16.17 3.86
C HIS A 169 -13.06 15.02 4.07
N SER A 170 -13.00 14.35 5.23
CA SER A 170 -13.79 13.14 5.45
C SER A 170 -15.29 13.43 5.40
N PHE A 171 -15.99 12.89 4.42
CA PHE A 171 -17.43 12.68 4.46
C PHE A 171 -17.74 11.32 3.85
N GLU A 172 -18.59 10.58 4.55
CA GLU A 172 -18.99 9.20 4.25
C GLU A 172 -19.66 9.07 2.87
N GLN A 173 -19.31 8.02 2.10
CA GLN A 173 -20.18 6.90 1.68
C GLN A 173 -19.72 6.21 0.37
N ARG A 174 -19.55 4.87 0.48
CA ARG A 174 -19.52 3.74 -0.48
C ARG A 174 -18.74 3.88 -1.81
N PRO A 175 -17.69 3.05 -2.04
CA PRO A 175 -17.01 3.03 -3.34
C PRO A 175 -17.48 1.90 -4.26
N VAL A 176 -17.53 2.26 -5.54
CA VAL A 176 -17.62 1.40 -6.73
C VAL A 176 -16.22 0.86 -7.07
N VAL A 177 -16.14 -0.40 -7.52
CA VAL A 177 -14.90 -1.17 -7.73
C VAL A 177 -14.13 -0.69 -8.97
N LYS A 178 -12.85 -0.32 -8.80
CA LYS A 178 -11.86 -0.07 -9.87
C LYS A 178 -10.44 -0.35 -9.39
N LEU A 179 -9.73 -1.28 -10.04
CA LEU A 179 -8.28 -1.43 -9.94
C LEU A 179 -7.61 -0.26 -10.64
N ASN A 180 -6.89 0.60 -9.92
CA ASN A 180 -6.10 1.68 -10.51
C ASN A 180 -4.61 1.43 -10.22
N ILE A 181 -3.84 1.07 -11.23
CA ILE A 181 -2.37 1.12 -11.17
C ILE A 181 -1.98 2.57 -11.37
N ILE A 182 -1.27 3.17 -10.41
CA ILE A 182 -0.82 4.56 -10.51
C ILE A 182 0.66 4.56 -10.86
N ALA A 183 0.97 4.88 -12.12
CA ALA A 183 2.32 4.99 -12.63
C ALA A 183 2.75 6.46 -12.70
N LYS A 184 3.99 6.78 -12.32
CA LYS A 184 4.60 8.08 -12.61
C LYS A 184 5.68 7.87 -13.65
N LYS A 185 5.50 8.44 -14.85
CA LYS A 185 6.56 8.50 -15.86
C LYS A 185 7.57 9.59 -15.47
N GLU A 186 8.84 9.22 -15.29
CA GLU A 186 9.91 10.22 -15.26
C GLU A 186 10.19 10.68 -16.70
N LEU A 187 10.21 11.98 -16.93
CA LEU A 187 10.64 12.54 -18.21
C LEU A 187 12.15 12.31 -18.32
N ASP A 188 12.58 11.65 -19.39
CA ASP A 188 14.00 11.53 -19.71
C ASP A 188 14.62 12.94 -19.73
N SER A 189 15.62 13.17 -18.87
CA SER A 189 16.41 14.39 -18.89
C SER A 189 17.20 14.41 -20.21
N VAL A 190 16.77 15.26 -21.14
CA VAL A 190 17.50 15.63 -22.36
C VAL A 190 18.81 16.33 -22.02
#